data_AF-A0A7Y9RUH6-F1
#
_entry.id   AF-A0A7Y9RUH6-F1
#
_cell.length_a   1.000
_cell.length_b   1.000
_cell.length_c   1.000
_cell.angle_alpha   90.00
_cell.angle_beta   90.00
_cell.angle_gamma   90.00
#
_symmetry.space_group_name_H-M   'P 1'
#
loop_
_entity.id
_entity.type
_entity.pdbx_description
1 polymer ?
#
loop_
_entity_poly.entity_id
_entity_poly.type
_entity_poly.pdbx_seq_one_letter_code
_entity_poly.pdbx_strand_id
1 'polypeptide(L)'
;MADIRHERDTAARHEDHPTAPAAGTTPGSGRRFRRPSRAALVAAPVAVVATAATVAVGVVGSGSATPLPVAAQDSVVVGEPLERVVPVSRAGQRQPGLQRAYDRNARRVARAEAREAAARATRKAVAAADTRLWTTAPLNLWTLPGGDARKVGTLAEGRKVLVTGRAAQGREEVVVKGLSRWVTAGYLTSEEPAPPVEEVAARAAAGDATCSNGTSVSPGVSPNVAKVHAATCAAFPQITSYGDFRSDGEHSQGIALDIMVSGDLGWQVAEYLRANHAELGISYLIYAQKIWSVERSGEGWRGMEDRGSTTANHYDHVHVTTY
;
A
#
# COMPACT_ATOMS: atom_id res chain seq x y z
N MET A 1 -8.73 81.52 -10.26
CA MET A 1 -9.62 82.70 -10.22
C MET A 1 -11.04 82.15 -9.99
N ALA A 2 -11.67 82.52 -8.86
CA ALA A 2 -12.96 82.05 -8.27
C ALA A 2 -12.99 80.55 -7.85
N ASP A 3 -13.13 80.09 -6.60
CA ASP A 3 -13.75 80.54 -5.32
C ASP A 3 -15.28 80.35 -5.20
N ILE A 4 -15.72 80.00 -3.97
CA ILE A 4 -17.08 79.79 -3.39
C ILE A 4 -17.48 78.29 -3.23
N ARG A 5 -17.36 77.65 -2.04
CA ARG A 5 -18.21 77.66 -0.79
C ARG A 5 -19.69 77.25 -1.07
N HIS A 6 -20.46 76.50 -0.28
CA HIS A 6 -20.57 76.24 1.16
C HIS A 6 -21.56 75.04 1.36
N GLU A 7 -21.30 74.14 2.32
CA GLU A 7 -22.12 73.83 3.53
C GLU A 7 -23.40 72.98 3.37
N ARG A 8 -23.45 71.81 4.02
CA ARG A 8 -24.20 71.43 5.27
C ARG A 8 -25.74 71.50 5.06
N ASP A 9 -26.57 70.55 5.46
CA ASP A 9 -26.70 70.02 6.82
C ASP A 9 -27.77 68.88 6.89
N THR A 10 -27.65 68.04 7.92
CA THR A 10 -28.72 67.32 8.68
C THR A 10 -29.91 66.61 8.00
N ALA A 11 -30.12 65.33 8.32
CA ALA A 11 -31.21 64.90 9.23
C ALA A 11 -31.20 63.39 9.50
N ALA A 12 -31.35 63.06 10.78
CA ALA A 12 -31.49 61.73 11.35
C ALA A 12 -32.91 61.16 11.23
N ARG A 13 -33.05 59.83 11.14
CA ARG A 13 -34.17 58.98 11.63
C ARG A 13 -33.59 57.58 11.91
N HIS A 14 -33.38 57.15 13.15
CA HIS A 14 -34.30 56.48 14.10
C HIS A 14 -35.01 55.22 13.58
N GLU A 15 -34.60 54.10 14.19
CA GLU A 15 -35.30 52.85 14.58
C GLU A 15 -35.82 51.88 13.51
N ASP A 16 -35.30 50.64 13.51
CA ASP A 16 -35.98 49.56 14.24
C ASP A 16 -35.09 48.31 14.39
N HIS A 17 -35.09 47.78 15.62
CA HIS A 17 -34.40 46.55 16.04
C HIS A 17 -35.42 45.39 15.98
N PRO A 18 -35.19 44.30 15.25
CA PRO A 18 -35.98 43.09 15.44
C PRO A 18 -35.41 42.24 16.58
N THR A 19 -36.15 42.27 17.68
CA THR A 19 -36.02 41.46 18.89
C THR A 19 -36.11 39.96 18.57
N ALA A 20 -35.16 39.19 19.11
CA ALA A 20 -35.14 37.73 19.05
C ALA A 20 -36.29 37.10 19.86
N PRO A 21 -36.89 35.99 19.39
CA PRO A 21 -37.79 35.21 20.23
C PRO A 21 -37.00 34.28 21.18
N ALA A 22 -37.38 34.33 22.45
CA ALA A 22 -36.92 33.47 23.52
C ALA A 22 -37.32 32.00 23.27
N ALA A 23 -36.34 31.10 23.27
CA ALA A 23 -36.56 29.66 23.27
C ALA A 23 -36.75 29.15 24.70
N GLY A 24 -37.93 28.58 24.96
CA GLY A 24 -38.33 28.03 26.25
C GLY A 24 -37.60 26.75 26.63
N THR A 25 -37.27 26.69 27.92
CA THR A 25 -36.73 25.52 28.63
C THR A 25 -37.81 24.44 28.77
N THR A 26 -37.53 23.21 28.32
CA THR A 26 -38.23 21.99 28.75
C THR A 26 -37.20 20.91 29.14
N PRO A 27 -37.40 20.18 30.26
CA PRO A 27 -36.48 19.14 30.70
C PRO A 27 -36.83 17.79 30.06
N GLY A 28 -35.99 17.33 29.13
CA GLY A 28 -36.13 16.05 28.46
C GLY A 28 -35.29 14.95 29.11
N SER A 29 -35.99 13.95 29.64
CA SER A 29 -35.54 12.68 30.24
C SER A 29 -34.18 12.10 29.76
N GLY A 30 -33.34 11.73 30.72
CA GLY A 30 -32.11 10.99 30.49
C GLY A 30 -32.36 9.56 30.02
N ARG A 31 -32.02 9.27 28.76
CA ARG A 31 -31.80 7.91 28.28
C ARG A 31 -30.30 7.62 28.25
N ARG A 32 -29.85 6.85 29.25
CA ARG A 32 -28.51 6.25 29.28
C ARG A 32 -28.39 5.25 28.13
N PHE A 33 -27.70 5.60 27.05
CA PHE A 33 -27.24 4.63 26.07
C PHE A 33 -26.01 3.91 26.64
N ARG A 34 -26.22 2.70 27.16
CA ARG A 34 -25.14 1.74 27.40
C ARG A 34 -24.53 1.38 26.04
N ARG A 35 -23.24 1.71 25.86
CA ARG A 35 -22.41 1.14 24.79
C ARG A 35 -22.22 -0.36 25.06
N PRO A 36 -22.55 -1.28 24.13
CA PRO A 36 -22.07 -2.65 24.23
C PRO A 36 -20.61 -2.68 23.75
N SER A 37 -19.68 -2.89 24.69
CA SER A 37 -18.30 -3.24 24.36
C SER A 37 -18.32 -4.60 23.66
N ARG A 38 -18.02 -4.60 22.36
CA ARG A 38 -17.86 -5.79 21.55
C ARG A 38 -16.64 -6.57 22.04
N ALA A 39 -16.86 -7.71 22.67
CA ALA A 39 -15.85 -8.75 22.77
C ALA A 39 -15.63 -9.31 21.36
N ALA A 40 -14.53 -8.92 20.72
CA ALA A 40 -14.08 -9.56 19.48
C ALA A 40 -13.40 -10.89 19.86
N LEU A 41 -14.17 -11.98 19.80
CA LEU A 41 -13.63 -13.33 19.74
C LEU A 41 -12.89 -13.49 18.41
N VAL A 42 -11.55 -13.47 18.47
CA VAL A 42 -10.69 -13.85 17.35
C VAL A 42 -10.76 -15.36 17.21
N ALA A 43 -11.70 -15.85 16.38
CA ALA A 43 -11.73 -17.22 15.93
C ALA A 43 -10.86 -17.33 14.66
N ALA A 44 -9.62 -17.80 14.81
CA ALA A 44 -8.77 -18.18 13.69
C ALA A 44 -9.05 -19.63 13.29
N PRO A 45 -9.45 -19.95 12.05
CA PRO A 45 -9.39 -21.32 11.57
C PRO A 45 -7.98 -21.59 11.04
N VAL A 46 -7.17 -22.27 11.84
CA VAL A 46 -5.94 -22.92 11.39
C VAL A 46 -6.34 -24.12 10.53
N ALA A 47 -6.32 -23.97 9.21
CA ALA A 47 -6.45 -25.08 8.27
C ALA A 47 -5.05 -25.52 7.81
N VAL A 48 -4.43 -26.45 8.55
CA VAL A 48 -3.24 -27.17 8.08
C VAL A 48 -3.72 -28.28 7.14
N VAL A 49 -3.60 -28.06 5.83
CA VAL A 49 -3.76 -29.13 4.84
C VAL A 49 -2.41 -29.81 4.67
N ALA A 50 -2.22 -30.93 5.36
CA ALA A 50 -1.10 -31.84 5.14
C ALA A 50 -1.40 -32.72 3.91
N THR A 51 -0.83 -32.38 2.76
CA THR A 51 -0.81 -33.32 1.62
C THR A 51 0.28 -34.35 1.86
N ALA A 52 -0.12 -35.54 2.32
CA ALA A 52 0.71 -36.74 2.31
C ALA A 52 0.91 -37.20 0.85
N ALA A 53 2.15 -37.14 0.36
CA ALA A 53 2.54 -37.80 -0.88
C ALA A 53 2.99 -39.22 -0.55
N THR A 54 2.19 -40.22 -0.94
CA THR A 54 2.60 -41.62 -0.94
C THR A 54 3.57 -41.85 -2.11
N VAL A 55 4.84 -42.14 -1.80
CA VAL A 55 5.80 -42.66 -2.79
C VAL A 55 5.70 -44.17 -2.77
N ALA A 56 4.99 -44.76 -3.73
CA ALA A 56 5.06 -46.18 -4.00
C ALA A 56 6.36 -46.47 -4.78
N VAL A 57 7.40 -46.93 -4.08
CA VAL A 57 8.60 -47.50 -4.71
C VAL A 57 8.27 -48.94 -5.09
N GLY A 58 7.98 -49.19 -6.37
CA GLY A 58 7.93 -50.54 -6.93
C GLY A 58 9.35 -51.05 -7.18
N VAL A 59 9.83 -51.97 -6.34
CA VAL A 59 10.99 -52.81 -6.65
C VAL A 59 10.48 -54.05 -7.36
N VAL A 60 10.72 -54.14 -8.67
CA VAL A 60 10.48 -55.37 -9.44
C VAL A 60 11.75 -56.20 -9.36
N GLY A 61 11.62 -57.38 -8.76
CA GLY A 61 12.68 -58.37 -8.66
C GLY A 61 13.12 -58.90 -10.02
N SER A 62 14.41 -59.18 -10.14
CA SER A 62 14.95 -60.06 -11.17
C SER A 62 16.04 -60.89 -10.50
N GLY A 63 15.63 -62.11 -10.10
CA GLY A 63 16.56 -63.12 -9.61
C GLY A 63 17.52 -63.52 -10.72
N SER A 64 18.80 -63.60 -10.38
CA SER A 64 19.81 -64.28 -11.18
C SER A 64 20.36 -65.41 -10.32
N ALA A 65 20.14 -66.64 -10.79
CA ALA A 65 20.68 -67.85 -10.20
C ALA A 65 22.17 -68.00 -10.54
N THR A 66 22.94 -68.52 -9.58
CA THR A 66 24.27 -69.12 -9.80
C THR A 66 24.19 -70.65 -9.59
N PRO A 67 25.05 -71.46 -10.23
CA PRO A 67 24.79 -72.89 -10.46
C PRO A 67 25.59 -73.88 -9.58
N LEU A 68 24.94 -75.04 -9.32
CA LEU A 68 25.42 -76.45 -9.13
C LEU A 68 26.33 -76.80 -7.92
N PRO A 69 26.42 -78.09 -7.45
CA PRO A 69 26.09 -79.37 -8.14
C PRO A 69 25.40 -80.53 -7.34
N VAL A 70 24.96 -81.55 -8.12
CA VAL A 70 24.94 -83.04 -7.91
C VAL A 70 24.03 -83.72 -6.86
N ALA A 71 23.10 -84.55 -7.36
CA ALA A 71 22.92 -86.02 -7.17
C ALA A 71 21.57 -86.44 -7.82
N ALA A 72 21.54 -87.19 -8.93
CA ALA A 72 21.33 -88.66 -9.02
C ALA A 72 20.05 -89.11 -8.29
N GLN A 73 19.04 -89.82 -8.83
CA GLN A 73 18.89 -90.72 -9.98
C GLN A 73 17.38 -90.74 -10.38
N ASP A 74 17.01 -90.99 -11.66
CA ASP A 74 16.29 -92.20 -12.09
C ASP A 74 15.88 -92.14 -13.59
N SER A 75 16.46 -93.06 -14.36
CA SER A 75 15.87 -93.95 -15.36
C SER A 75 14.79 -93.51 -16.39
N VAL A 76 15.24 -93.58 -17.66
CA VAL A 76 14.62 -94.23 -18.85
C VAL A 76 13.64 -93.44 -19.75
N VAL A 77 14.22 -92.96 -20.86
CA VAL A 77 13.84 -93.02 -22.30
C VAL A 77 12.39 -93.44 -22.65
N VAL A 78 11.68 -92.64 -23.49
CA VAL A 78 11.23 -92.95 -24.88
C VAL A 78 10.45 -91.76 -25.47
N GLY A 79 10.90 -91.27 -26.65
CA GLY A 79 10.04 -90.91 -27.80
C GLY A 79 9.50 -89.49 -27.91
N GLU A 80 10.05 -88.71 -28.86
CA GLU A 80 9.51 -87.42 -29.34
C GLU A 80 8.12 -87.55 -30.01
N PRO A 81 7.40 -86.42 -30.19
CA PRO A 81 7.45 -85.80 -31.53
C PRO A 81 7.45 -84.25 -31.57
N LEU A 82 8.35 -83.73 -32.41
CA LEU A 82 8.27 -82.51 -33.25
C LEU A 82 7.74 -81.21 -32.63
N GLU A 83 8.66 -80.40 -32.11
CA GLU A 83 8.44 -79.02 -31.66
C GLU A 83 8.37 -78.03 -32.84
N ARG A 84 7.27 -77.26 -32.90
CA ARG A 84 7.17 -76.02 -33.66
C ARG A 84 8.04 -74.97 -32.99
N VAL A 85 9.21 -74.69 -33.54
CA VAL A 85 10.10 -73.61 -33.08
C VAL A 85 9.39 -72.26 -33.24
N VAL A 86 8.96 -71.68 -32.13
CA VAL A 86 8.68 -70.24 -32.03
C VAL A 86 10.01 -69.59 -31.62
N PRO A 87 10.65 -68.75 -32.45
CA PRO A 87 11.87 -68.09 -32.02
C PRO A 87 11.53 -67.06 -30.94
N VAL A 88 11.96 -67.34 -29.71
CA VAL A 88 11.95 -66.38 -28.60
C VAL A 88 12.88 -65.23 -28.99
N SER A 89 12.30 -64.10 -29.36
CA SER A 89 13.03 -62.88 -29.69
C SER A 89 13.72 -62.33 -28.45
N ARG A 90 15.03 -62.60 -28.34
CA ARG A 90 15.95 -61.93 -27.41
C ARG A 90 16.32 -60.57 -27.99
N ALA A 91 15.51 -59.54 -27.71
CA ALA A 91 15.83 -58.16 -28.08
C ALA A 91 15.51 -57.19 -26.92
N GLY A 92 16.19 -57.38 -25.79
CA GLY A 92 16.15 -56.49 -24.63
C GLY A 92 17.25 -55.44 -24.63
N GLN A 93 17.67 -54.92 -25.79
CA GLN A 93 18.48 -53.71 -25.86
C GLN A 93 17.56 -52.53 -25.53
N ARG A 94 17.48 -52.17 -24.24
CA ARG A 94 16.84 -50.92 -23.79
C ARG A 94 17.54 -49.77 -24.49
N GLN A 95 16.97 -49.27 -25.59
CA GLN A 95 17.50 -48.13 -26.33
C GLN A 95 17.51 -46.90 -25.40
N PRO A 96 18.68 -46.45 -24.91
CA PRO A 96 18.73 -45.36 -23.92
C PRO A 96 18.15 -44.05 -24.45
N GLY A 97 18.10 -43.90 -25.79
CA GLY A 97 17.48 -42.77 -26.47
C GLY A 97 15.96 -42.70 -26.30
N LEU A 98 15.24 -43.83 -26.36
CA LEU A 98 13.78 -43.87 -26.21
C LEU A 98 13.35 -43.56 -24.78
N GLN A 99 14.04 -44.13 -23.78
CA GLN A 99 13.75 -43.83 -22.38
C GLN A 99 13.98 -42.35 -22.06
N ARG A 100 15.11 -41.78 -22.51
CA ARG A 100 15.38 -40.34 -22.35
C ARG A 100 14.33 -39.47 -23.05
N ALA A 101 13.79 -39.90 -24.19
CA ALA A 101 12.73 -39.18 -24.88
C ALA A 101 11.40 -39.24 -24.11
N TYR A 102 11.06 -40.42 -23.54
CA TYR A 102 9.90 -40.59 -22.68
C TYR A 102 9.98 -39.70 -21.43
N ASP A 103 11.12 -39.71 -20.73
CA ASP A 103 11.32 -38.90 -19.53
C ASP A 103 11.20 -37.39 -19.82
N ARG A 104 11.72 -36.94 -20.97
CA ARG A 104 11.55 -35.54 -21.41
C ARG A 104 10.09 -35.21 -21.70
N ASN A 105 9.35 -36.10 -22.36
CA ASN A 105 7.93 -35.90 -22.63
C ASN A 105 7.12 -35.85 -21.33
N ALA A 106 7.35 -36.78 -20.41
CA ALA A 106 6.70 -36.82 -19.10
C ALA A 106 6.93 -35.51 -18.31
N ARG A 107 8.18 -35.01 -18.26
CA ARG A 107 8.50 -33.72 -17.64
C ARG A 107 7.79 -32.54 -18.31
N ARG A 108 7.62 -32.56 -19.65
CA ARG A 108 6.91 -31.50 -20.37
C ARG A 108 5.43 -31.48 -20.01
N VAL A 109 4.78 -32.64 -19.97
CA VAL A 109 3.36 -32.79 -19.59
C VAL A 109 3.15 -32.33 -18.16
N ALA A 110 3.95 -32.82 -17.21
CA ALA A 110 3.86 -32.41 -15.80
C ALA A 110 4.03 -30.89 -15.62
N ARG A 111 4.97 -30.26 -16.34
CA ARG A 111 5.13 -28.79 -16.33
C ARG A 111 3.92 -28.05 -16.90
N ALA A 112 3.29 -28.57 -17.96
CA ALA A 112 2.11 -27.97 -18.56
C ALA A 112 0.90 -28.04 -17.61
N GLU A 113 0.68 -29.19 -16.98
CA GLU A 113 -0.38 -29.38 -15.99
C GLU A 113 -0.19 -28.48 -14.76
N ALA A 114 1.04 -28.38 -14.24
CA ALA A 114 1.36 -27.48 -13.14
C ALA A 114 1.11 -26.00 -13.49
N ARG A 115 1.45 -25.59 -14.72
CA ARG A 115 1.18 -24.22 -15.21
C ARG A 115 -0.32 -23.94 -15.29
N GLU A 116 -1.11 -24.88 -15.81
CA GLU A 116 -2.55 -24.71 -15.91
C GLU A 116 -3.23 -24.74 -14.53
N ALA A 117 -2.77 -25.58 -13.61
CA ALA A 117 -3.22 -25.56 -12.22
C ALA A 117 -2.92 -24.21 -11.55
N ALA A 118 -1.72 -23.67 -11.73
CA ALA A 118 -1.36 -22.34 -11.24
C ALA A 118 -2.22 -21.24 -11.88
N ALA A 119 -2.50 -21.32 -13.18
CA ALA A 119 -3.36 -20.38 -13.89
C ALA A 119 -4.81 -20.42 -13.36
N ARG A 120 -5.37 -21.61 -13.13
CA ARG A 120 -6.70 -21.76 -12.47
C ARG A 120 -6.72 -21.15 -11.08
N ALA A 121 -5.72 -21.45 -10.26
CA ALA A 121 -5.61 -20.87 -8.91
C ALA A 121 -5.52 -19.33 -8.97
N THR A 122 -4.79 -18.80 -9.95
CA THR A 122 -4.70 -17.35 -10.20
C THR A 122 -6.06 -16.77 -10.55
N ARG A 123 -6.77 -17.35 -11.54
CA ARG A 123 -8.10 -16.87 -11.94
C ARG A 123 -9.09 -16.87 -10.78
N LYS A 124 -9.08 -17.92 -9.95
CA LYS A 124 -9.92 -18.00 -8.75
C LYS A 124 -9.58 -16.91 -7.74
N ALA A 125 -8.29 -16.71 -7.46
CA ALA A 125 -7.84 -15.71 -6.49
C ALA A 125 -8.18 -14.28 -6.95
N VAL A 126 -7.97 -13.98 -8.24
CA VAL A 126 -8.35 -12.68 -8.82
C VAL A 126 -9.86 -12.46 -8.77
N ALA A 127 -10.68 -13.48 -9.06
CA ALA A 127 -12.13 -13.36 -9.00
C ALA A 127 -12.67 -13.15 -7.56
N ALA A 128 -11.95 -13.66 -6.55
CA ALA A 128 -12.31 -13.50 -5.15
C ALA A 128 -11.70 -12.24 -4.51
N ALA A 129 -10.79 -11.55 -5.19
CA ALA A 129 -10.07 -10.41 -4.64
C ALA A 129 -10.95 -9.15 -4.63
N ASP A 130 -11.08 -8.53 -3.45
CA ASP A 130 -11.76 -7.25 -3.23
C ASP A 130 -10.85 -6.20 -2.57
N THR A 131 -9.78 -6.66 -1.92
CA THR A 131 -8.90 -5.85 -1.11
C THR A 131 -7.90 -5.07 -1.97
N ARG A 132 -7.79 -3.77 -1.72
CA ARG A 132 -6.84 -2.89 -2.41
C ARG A 132 -5.87 -2.27 -1.43
N LEU A 133 -4.57 -2.41 -1.70
CA LEU A 133 -3.47 -1.86 -0.90
C LEU A 133 -2.63 -0.90 -1.74
N TRP A 134 -1.90 -0.03 -1.07
CA TRP A 134 -0.96 0.92 -1.66
C TRP A 134 0.47 0.40 -1.57
N THR A 135 1.26 0.63 -2.62
CA THR A 135 2.70 0.35 -2.62
C THR A 135 3.48 1.41 -1.84
N THR A 136 4.35 1.01 -0.91
CA THR A 136 5.21 1.91 -0.13
C THR A 136 6.60 2.16 -0.72
N ALA A 137 6.89 1.56 -1.87
CA ALA A 137 8.14 1.74 -2.60
C ALA A 137 7.95 1.33 -4.08
N PRO A 138 8.89 1.66 -4.98
CA PRO A 138 8.90 1.10 -6.33
C PRO A 138 9.12 -0.43 -6.31
N LEU A 139 8.19 -1.20 -6.85
CA LEU A 139 8.20 -2.67 -6.81
C LEU A 139 8.41 -3.31 -8.18
N ASN A 140 9.35 -4.25 -8.28
CA ASN A 140 9.50 -5.07 -9.48
C ASN A 140 8.29 -5.99 -9.66
N LEU A 141 7.77 -6.06 -10.89
CA LEU A 141 6.68 -6.96 -11.26
C LEU A 141 7.27 -8.25 -11.84
N TRP A 142 6.98 -9.37 -11.19
CA TRP A 142 7.48 -10.69 -11.55
C TRP A 142 6.37 -11.60 -12.11
N THR A 143 6.72 -12.49 -13.03
CA THR A 143 5.77 -13.48 -13.59
C THR A 143 5.44 -14.62 -12.64
N LEU A 144 6.31 -14.89 -11.66
CA LEU A 144 6.23 -16.01 -10.73
C LEU A 144 6.77 -15.60 -9.35
N PRO A 145 6.43 -16.32 -8.28
CA PRO A 145 6.97 -16.05 -6.95
C PRO A 145 8.44 -16.47 -6.80
N GLY A 146 8.92 -17.45 -7.59
CA GLY A 146 10.20 -18.13 -7.36
C GLY A 146 11.32 -17.94 -8.38
N GLY A 147 12.29 -18.86 -8.39
CA GLY A 147 13.56 -18.74 -9.13
C GLY A 147 13.46 -18.60 -10.65
N ASP A 148 12.43 -19.19 -11.28
CA ASP A 148 12.18 -19.04 -12.74
C ASP A 148 11.43 -17.73 -13.08
N ALA A 149 11.30 -16.80 -12.14
CA ALA A 149 10.55 -15.57 -12.35
C ALA A 149 11.29 -14.60 -13.26
N ARG A 150 10.58 -14.08 -14.25
CA ARG A 150 11.05 -12.99 -15.10
C ARG A 150 10.48 -11.66 -14.61
N LYS A 151 11.33 -10.65 -14.50
CA LYS A 151 10.90 -9.26 -14.30
C LYS A 151 10.24 -8.78 -15.59
N VAL A 152 9.00 -8.30 -15.49
CA VAL A 152 8.21 -7.82 -16.64
C VAL A 152 7.87 -6.33 -16.53
N GLY A 153 8.30 -5.67 -15.45
CA GLY A 153 8.15 -4.24 -15.28
C GLY A 153 8.42 -3.82 -13.85
N THR A 154 8.04 -2.58 -13.56
CA THR A 154 8.09 -1.99 -12.23
C THR A 154 6.77 -1.25 -11.99
N LEU A 155 6.31 -1.27 -10.75
CA LEU A 155 5.17 -0.52 -10.23
C LEU A 155 5.73 0.60 -9.37
N ALA A 156 5.35 1.85 -9.62
CA ALA A 156 5.79 2.99 -8.81
C ALA A 156 5.26 2.89 -7.37
N GLU A 157 5.85 3.66 -6.47
CA GLU A 157 5.32 3.92 -5.12
C GLU A 157 3.97 4.67 -5.20
N GLY A 158 3.18 4.62 -4.12
CA GLY A 158 1.89 5.32 -4.04
C GLY A 158 0.83 4.77 -5.00
N ARG A 159 0.99 3.54 -5.52
CA ARG A 159 0.03 2.91 -6.43
C ARG A 159 -0.92 1.99 -5.69
N LYS A 160 -2.22 2.26 -5.82
CA LYS A 160 -3.27 1.36 -5.33
C LYS A 160 -3.42 0.15 -6.25
N VAL A 161 -3.26 -1.05 -5.70
CA VAL A 161 -3.35 -2.32 -6.43
C VAL A 161 -4.28 -3.30 -5.74
N LEU A 162 -4.95 -4.13 -6.54
CA LEU A 162 -5.77 -5.23 -6.05
C LEU A 162 -4.84 -6.37 -5.60
N VAL A 163 -4.97 -6.80 -4.36
CA VAL A 163 -4.19 -7.91 -3.81
C VAL A 163 -5.04 -9.17 -3.82
N THR A 164 -4.45 -10.30 -4.19
CA THR A 164 -5.17 -11.58 -4.29
C THR A 164 -5.18 -12.37 -2.98
N GLY A 165 -4.40 -11.94 -1.98
CA GLY A 165 -4.14 -12.66 -0.74
C GLY A 165 -3.14 -13.82 -0.87
N ARG A 166 -2.64 -14.13 -2.08
CA ARG A 166 -1.63 -15.17 -2.26
C ARG A 166 -0.23 -14.63 -1.97
N ALA A 167 0.51 -15.39 -1.17
CA ALA A 167 1.92 -15.14 -0.89
C ALA A 167 2.74 -16.43 -1.08
N ALA A 168 3.92 -16.32 -1.67
CA ALA A 168 4.84 -17.43 -1.87
C ALA A 168 6.27 -16.90 -2.09
N GLN A 169 7.27 -17.57 -1.51
CA GLN A 169 8.69 -17.29 -1.75
C GLN A 169 9.06 -15.80 -1.52
N GLY A 170 8.53 -15.21 -0.43
CA GLY A 170 8.79 -13.80 -0.08
C GLY A 170 8.13 -12.79 -1.02
N ARG A 171 7.18 -13.23 -1.86
CA ARG A 171 6.42 -12.37 -2.76
C ARG A 171 4.93 -12.49 -2.52
N GLU A 172 4.23 -11.40 -2.79
CA GLU A 172 2.77 -11.30 -2.74
C GLU A 172 2.23 -11.08 -4.16
N GLU A 173 1.07 -11.65 -4.45
CA GLU A 173 0.44 -11.52 -5.76
C GLU A 173 -0.57 -10.38 -5.80
N VAL A 174 -0.35 -9.50 -6.78
CA VAL A 174 -1.17 -8.34 -7.11
C VAL A 174 -1.73 -8.43 -8.53
N VAL A 175 -2.79 -7.70 -8.81
CA VAL A 175 -3.37 -7.59 -10.16
C VAL A 175 -3.06 -6.21 -10.74
N VAL A 176 -2.30 -6.20 -11.82
CA VAL A 176 -1.90 -4.99 -12.55
C VAL A 176 -2.40 -5.09 -13.98
N LYS A 177 -3.25 -4.14 -14.40
CA LYS A 177 -3.87 -4.13 -15.74
C LYS A 177 -4.56 -5.46 -16.08
N GLY A 178 -5.27 -6.03 -15.10
CA GLY A 178 -5.97 -7.32 -15.25
C GLY A 178 -5.08 -8.56 -15.26
N LEU A 179 -3.77 -8.41 -15.09
CA LEU A 179 -2.80 -9.51 -15.09
C LEU A 179 -2.22 -9.71 -13.70
N SER A 180 -2.15 -10.97 -13.23
CA SER A 180 -1.52 -11.27 -11.95
C SER A 180 0.00 -11.13 -12.04
N ARG A 181 0.61 -10.48 -11.06
CA ARG A 181 2.04 -10.24 -10.94
C ARG A 181 2.46 -10.43 -9.51
N TRP A 182 3.71 -10.84 -9.31
CA TRP A 182 4.30 -11.01 -8.00
C TRP A 182 5.19 -9.82 -7.67
N VAL A 183 5.04 -9.27 -6.48
CA VAL A 183 5.89 -8.18 -5.94
C VAL A 183 6.55 -8.65 -4.65
N THR A 184 7.63 -8.02 -4.23
CA THR A 184 8.26 -8.30 -2.93
C THR A 184 7.26 -8.05 -1.80
N ALA A 185 7.15 -8.99 -0.88
CA ALA A 185 6.24 -8.89 0.27
C ALA A 185 6.66 -7.77 1.23
N GLY A 186 5.71 -7.21 1.98
CA GLY A 186 5.97 -6.23 3.04
C GLY A 186 6.05 -4.76 2.58
N TYR A 187 5.76 -4.49 1.30
CA TYR A 187 5.71 -3.14 0.74
C TYR A 187 4.30 -2.73 0.29
N LEU A 188 3.29 -3.35 0.89
CA LEU A 188 1.88 -3.08 0.65
C LEU A 188 1.21 -2.68 1.96
N THR A 189 0.46 -1.57 1.95
CA THR A 189 -0.21 -1.03 3.14
C THR A 189 -1.66 -0.63 2.83
N SER A 190 -2.52 -0.61 3.84
CA SER A 190 -3.88 -0.05 3.71
C SER A 190 -3.90 1.48 3.69
N GLU A 191 -2.86 2.11 4.25
CA GLU A 191 -2.74 3.56 4.36
C GLU A 191 -2.13 4.16 3.09
N GLU A 192 -2.66 5.27 2.60
CA GLU A 192 -2.11 5.93 1.41
C GLU A 192 -0.77 6.60 1.74
N PRO A 193 0.34 6.22 1.08
CA PRO A 193 1.61 6.90 1.26
C PRO A 193 1.54 8.33 0.73
N ALA A 194 2.22 9.25 1.40
CA ALA A 194 2.38 10.61 0.91
C ALA A 194 3.10 10.60 -0.47
N PRO A 195 2.78 11.54 -1.38
CA PRO A 195 3.42 11.61 -2.69
C PRO A 195 4.94 11.84 -2.57
N PRO A 196 5.76 11.29 -3.48
CA PRO A 196 7.21 11.53 -3.49
C PRO A 196 7.53 13.02 -3.61
N VAL A 197 8.46 13.49 -2.79
CA VAL A 197 8.84 14.92 -2.71
C VAL A 197 9.26 15.51 -4.05
N GLU A 198 9.88 14.70 -4.92
CA GLU A 198 10.31 15.08 -6.26
C GLU A 198 9.13 15.38 -7.19
N GLU A 199 8.03 14.64 -7.08
CA GLU A 199 6.83 14.88 -7.87
C GLU A 199 6.10 16.14 -7.40
N VAL A 200 6.08 16.36 -6.09
CA VAL A 200 5.48 17.56 -5.51
C VAL A 200 6.31 18.80 -5.82
N ALA A 201 7.64 18.71 -5.69
CA ALA A 201 8.58 19.76 -6.06
C ALA A 201 8.54 20.06 -7.56
N ALA A 202 8.40 19.05 -8.43
CA ALA A 202 8.24 19.25 -9.86
C ALA A 202 6.92 19.97 -10.22
N ARG A 203 5.82 19.67 -9.51
CA ARG A 203 4.55 20.38 -9.66
C ARG A 203 4.63 21.83 -9.15
N ALA A 204 5.34 22.06 -8.04
CA ALA A 204 5.58 23.40 -7.51
C ALA A 204 6.53 24.23 -8.42
N ALA A 205 7.54 23.59 -9.02
CA ALA A 205 8.49 24.21 -9.94
C ALA A 205 7.92 24.49 -11.34
N ALA A 206 6.80 23.85 -11.72
CA ALA A 206 6.15 24.03 -13.01
C ALA A 206 5.40 25.38 -13.15
N GLY A 207 5.31 26.18 -12.09
CA GLY A 207 5.13 27.64 -12.15
C GLY A 207 3.84 28.18 -12.78
N ASP A 208 2.85 28.44 -11.95
CA ASP A 208 2.16 29.75 -11.86
C ASP A 208 1.60 29.85 -10.44
N ALA A 209 1.80 30.97 -9.74
CA ALA A 209 1.56 31.13 -8.30
C ALA A 209 0.07 31.20 -7.91
N THR A 210 -0.76 30.42 -8.58
CA THR A 210 -2.14 30.15 -8.23
C THR A 210 -2.29 28.66 -8.04
N CYS A 211 -2.57 28.29 -6.80
CA CYS A 211 -3.08 26.97 -6.51
C CYS A 211 -4.20 26.55 -7.45
N SER A 212 -4.14 25.31 -7.96
CA SER A 212 -5.19 24.77 -8.82
C SER A 212 -6.57 24.69 -8.14
N ASN A 213 -6.61 24.79 -6.80
CA ASN A 213 -7.84 24.83 -6.01
C ASN A 213 -8.31 26.25 -5.65
N GLY A 214 -7.67 27.29 -6.20
CA GLY A 214 -8.07 28.70 -6.03
C GLY A 214 -7.65 29.33 -4.69
N THR A 215 -6.94 28.61 -3.83
CA THR A 215 -6.40 29.21 -2.59
C THR A 215 -5.22 30.14 -2.86
N SER A 216 -5.01 31.08 -1.96
CA SER A 216 -3.88 32.01 -2.00
C SER A 216 -3.52 32.42 -0.58
N VAL A 217 -2.35 33.05 -0.44
CA VAL A 217 -1.94 33.75 0.78
C VAL A 217 -2.03 35.25 0.55
N SER A 218 -2.24 35.98 1.64
CA SER A 218 -2.34 37.42 1.69
C SER A 218 -1.06 38.09 1.16
N PRO A 219 -1.18 39.19 0.41
CA PRO A 219 -0.03 40.00 0.07
C PRO A 219 0.73 40.45 1.32
N GLY A 220 2.07 40.35 1.30
CA GLY A 220 2.93 40.80 2.39
C GLY A 220 3.43 39.70 3.34
N VAL A 221 2.93 38.47 3.21
CA VAL A 221 3.58 37.32 3.88
C VAL A 221 5.00 37.12 3.36
N SER A 222 5.83 36.42 4.13
CA SER A 222 7.20 36.11 3.72
C SER A 222 7.20 35.26 2.43
N PRO A 223 8.24 35.38 1.60
CA PRO A 223 8.39 34.50 0.43
C PRO A 223 8.39 33.02 0.79
N ASN A 224 8.85 32.66 1.99
CA ASN A 224 8.85 31.28 2.47
C ASN A 224 7.43 30.79 2.81
N VAL A 225 6.57 31.63 3.41
CA VAL A 225 5.15 31.31 3.60
C VAL A 225 4.46 31.06 2.26
N ALA A 226 4.71 31.90 1.25
CA ALA A 226 4.17 31.68 -0.09
C ALA A 226 4.65 30.36 -0.72
N LYS A 227 5.93 29.98 -0.53
CA LYS A 227 6.45 28.67 -0.95
C LYS A 227 5.77 27.51 -0.22
N VAL A 228 5.61 27.62 1.10
CA VAL A 228 4.93 26.58 1.91
C VAL A 228 3.50 26.38 1.42
N HIS A 229 2.75 27.47 1.18
CA HIS A 229 1.39 27.39 0.63
C HIS A 229 1.38 26.71 -0.74
N ALA A 230 2.21 27.16 -1.68
CA ALA A 230 2.28 26.59 -3.04
C ALA A 230 2.63 25.09 -3.02
N ALA A 231 3.65 24.70 -2.24
CA ALA A 231 4.07 23.32 -2.10
C ALA A 231 2.98 22.44 -1.47
N THR A 232 2.38 22.90 -0.37
CA THR A 232 1.29 22.20 0.32
C THR A 232 0.11 21.99 -0.62
N CYS A 233 -0.25 23.02 -1.36
CA CYS A 233 -1.37 22.99 -2.28
C CYS A 233 -1.14 22.07 -3.48
N ALA A 234 0.07 22.05 -4.03
CA ALA A 234 0.45 21.12 -5.10
C ALA A 234 0.40 19.65 -4.63
N ALA A 235 0.79 19.41 -3.37
CA ALA A 235 0.82 18.09 -2.74
C ALA A 235 -0.57 17.61 -2.30
N PHE A 236 -1.37 18.51 -1.74
CA PHE A 236 -2.62 18.24 -1.06
C PHE A 236 -3.73 19.18 -1.57
N PRO A 237 -4.11 19.07 -2.86
CA PRO A 237 -5.06 19.99 -3.50
C PRO A 237 -6.47 19.97 -2.85
N GLN A 238 -6.80 18.96 -2.05
CA GLN A 238 -8.02 18.90 -1.26
C GLN A 238 -8.07 19.91 -0.09
N ILE A 239 -6.93 20.47 0.32
CA ILE A 239 -6.87 21.47 1.38
C ILE A 239 -7.18 22.84 0.80
N THR A 240 -8.30 23.42 1.24
CA THR A 240 -8.86 24.65 0.65
C THR A 240 -8.90 25.82 1.62
N SER A 241 -8.35 25.67 2.82
CA SER A 241 -8.38 26.69 3.86
C SER A 241 -7.02 26.83 4.54
N TYR A 242 -6.57 28.07 4.66
CA TYR A 242 -5.28 28.48 5.22
C TYR A 242 -5.46 29.76 6.04
N GLY A 243 -4.72 29.91 7.14
CA GLY A 243 -4.67 31.13 7.95
C GLY A 243 -3.26 31.71 7.98
N ASP A 244 -3.08 32.95 7.56
CA ASP A 244 -1.77 33.59 7.42
C ASP A 244 -1.55 34.78 8.36
N PHE A 245 -2.15 35.95 8.14
CA PHE A 245 -2.00 37.10 9.03
C PHE A 245 -3.01 37.07 10.16
N ARG A 246 -2.50 37.22 11.39
CA ARG A 246 -3.26 37.43 12.63
C ARG A 246 -2.49 38.38 13.54
N SER A 247 -3.19 39.01 14.49
CA SER A 247 -2.60 40.05 15.36
C SER A 247 -1.77 39.49 16.53
N ASP A 248 -1.29 38.26 16.43
CA ASP A 248 -0.60 37.53 17.49
C ASP A 248 0.52 36.64 16.95
N GLY A 249 1.50 36.37 17.79
CA GLY A 249 2.62 35.46 17.50
C GLY A 249 3.34 35.77 16.18
N GLU A 250 3.84 34.71 15.55
CA GLU A 250 4.57 34.71 14.29
C GLU A 250 3.67 35.06 13.08
N HIS A 251 2.36 34.88 13.22
CA HIS A 251 1.39 35.33 12.21
C HIS A 251 1.39 36.85 12.04
N SER A 252 1.64 37.61 13.11
CA SER A 252 1.73 39.08 13.03
C SER A 252 2.93 39.58 12.23
N GLN A 253 3.95 38.75 12.08
CA GLN A 253 5.16 39.04 11.32
C GLN A 253 5.06 38.58 9.86
N GLY A 254 3.99 37.87 9.49
CA GLY A 254 3.80 37.31 8.16
C GLY A 254 4.72 36.12 7.85
N ILE A 255 5.31 35.48 8.86
CA ILE A 255 6.23 34.35 8.69
C ILE A 255 5.61 32.99 9.04
N ALA A 256 4.33 32.98 9.42
CA ALA A 256 3.60 31.77 9.80
C ALA A 256 2.40 31.48 8.88
N LEU A 257 2.04 30.19 8.82
CA LEU A 257 0.90 29.68 8.08
C LEU A 257 0.24 28.54 8.85
N ASP A 258 -1.07 28.65 9.04
CA ASP A 258 -1.93 27.59 9.56
C ASP A 258 -2.59 26.89 8.38
N ILE A 259 -2.35 25.59 8.24
CA ILE A 259 -2.95 24.75 7.19
C ILE A 259 -4.12 24.02 7.83
N MET A 260 -5.35 24.36 7.45
CA MET A 260 -6.57 23.94 8.15
C MET A 260 -6.95 22.50 7.79
N VAL A 261 -6.30 21.54 8.46
CA VAL A 261 -6.46 20.11 8.25
C VAL A 261 -6.22 19.33 9.54
N SER A 262 -6.91 18.21 9.71
CA SER A 262 -6.88 17.40 10.94
C SER A 262 -6.71 15.91 10.63
N GLY A 263 -6.56 15.10 11.68
CA GLY A 263 -6.41 13.64 11.60
C GLY A 263 -5.16 13.18 10.85
N ASP A 264 -5.28 12.05 10.16
CA ASP A 264 -4.17 11.42 9.44
C ASP A 264 -3.64 12.30 8.29
N LEU A 265 -4.53 13.04 7.62
CA LEU A 265 -4.11 13.95 6.56
C LEU A 265 -3.23 15.10 7.10
N GLY A 266 -3.53 15.62 8.29
CA GLY A 266 -2.66 16.63 8.91
C GLY A 266 -1.28 16.08 9.27
N TRP A 267 -1.18 14.79 9.66
CA TRP A 267 0.12 14.14 9.87
C TRP A 267 0.91 13.99 8.56
N GLN A 268 0.24 13.63 7.47
CA GLN A 268 0.87 13.56 6.15
C GLN A 268 1.42 14.92 5.72
N VAL A 269 0.66 16.00 5.94
CA VAL A 269 1.11 17.38 5.67
C VAL A 269 2.32 17.75 6.54
N ALA A 270 2.24 17.50 7.85
CA ALA A 270 3.31 17.84 8.78
C ALA A 270 4.62 17.12 8.46
N GLU A 271 4.58 15.82 8.13
CA GLU A 271 5.78 15.07 7.71
C GLU A 271 6.28 15.49 6.33
N TYR A 272 5.39 15.78 5.38
CA TYR A 272 5.78 16.34 4.08
C TYR A 272 6.57 17.65 4.26
N LEU A 273 6.05 18.57 5.07
CA LEU A 273 6.72 19.85 5.33
C LEU A 273 8.04 19.68 6.09
N ARG A 274 8.09 18.77 7.07
CA ARG A 274 9.31 18.44 7.81
C ARG A 274 10.40 17.90 6.88
N ALA A 275 10.05 17.00 5.97
CA ALA A 275 10.98 16.43 5.01
C ALA A 275 11.56 17.49 4.04
N ASN A 276 10.77 18.51 3.70
CA ASN A 276 11.15 19.57 2.75
C ASN A 276 11.56 20.90 3.41
N HIS A 277 11.76 20.91 4.73
CA HIS A 277 11.94 22.15 5.51
C HIS A 277 13.04 23.07 4.98
N ALA A 278 14.15 22.50 4.49
CA ALA A 278 15.30 23.27 4.02
C ALA A 278 14.98 24.08 2.76
N GLU A 279 14.27 23.47 1.81
CA GLU A 279 13.86 24.12 0.56
C GLU A 279 12.73 25.14 0.78
N LEU A 280 11.86 24.85 1.74
CA LEU A 280 10.71 25.68 2.09
C LEU A 280 11.05 26.80 3.09
N GLY A 281 12.27 26.82 3.63
CA GLY A 281 12.69 27.81 4.63
C GLY A 281 11.93 27.69 5.96
N ILE A 282 11.54 26.49 6.36
CA ILE A 282 10.78 26.23 7.59
C ILE A 282 11.72 26.20 8.79
N SER A 283 11.35 26.90 9.85
CA SER A 283 12.05 26.92 11.15
C SER A 283 11.46 25.89 12.12
N TYR A 284 10.13 25.83 12.23
CA TYR A 284 9.44 24.82 13.04
C TYR A 284 8.02 24.52 12.55
N LEU A 285 7.50 23.39 13.02
CA LEU A 285 6.17 22.87 12.76
C LEU A 285 5.49 22.49 14.08
N ILE A 286 4.18 22.70 14.17
CA ILE A 286 3.36 22.23 15.28
C ILE A 286 2.14 21.49 14.72
N TYR A 287 1.88 20.30 15.24
CA TYR A 287 0.67 19.55 14.94
C TYR A 287 0.34 18.54 16.04
N ALA A 288 -0.94 18.40 16.36
CA ALA A 288 -1.45 17.42 17.33
C ALA A 288 -0.67 17.41 18.66
N GLN A 289 -0.50 18.60 19.24
CA GLN A 289 0.23 18.86 20.50
C GLN A 289 1.69 18.43 20.47
N LYS A 290 2.31 18.45 19.28
CA LYS A 290 3.72 18.15 19.10
C LYS A 290 4.39 19.24 18.31
N ILE A 291 5.65 19.50 18.64
CA ILE A 291 6.51 20.44 17.95
C ILE A 291 7.73 19.74 17.37
N TRP A 292 8.08 20.10 16.15
CA TRP A 292 9.36 19.78 15.52
C TRP A 292 10.03 21.09 15.09
N SER A 293 11.35 21.20 15.27
CA SER A 293 12.10 22.38 14.82
C SER A 293 13.44 21.98 14.23
N VAL A 294 13.96 22.79 13.31
CA VAL A 294 15.25 22.54 12.64
C VAL A 294 16.39 22.48 13.65
N GLU A 295 16.44 23.45 14.57
CA GLU A 295 17.47 23.56 15.61
C GLU A 295 17.59 22.27 16.45
N ARG A 296 16.46 21.61 16.71
CA ARG A 296 16.39 20.39 17.52
C ARG A 296 15.89 19.21 16.69
N SER A 297 16.26 19.17 15.40
CA SER A 297 15.75 18.19 14.44
C SER A 297 16.12 16.75 14.80
N GLY A 298 17.28 16.55 15.45
CA GLY A 298 17.75 15.24 15.94
C GLY A 298 16.88 14.60 17.02
N GLU A 299 16.04 15.39 17.70
CA GLU A 299 15.09 14.87 18.71
C GLU A 299 13.76 14.43 18.09
N GLY A 300 13.51 14.74 16.81
CA GLY A 300 12.22 14.50 16.18
C GLY A 300 11.09 15.33 16.81
N TRP A 301 9.87 14.79 16.76
CA TRP A 301 8.68 15.42 17.33
C TRP A 301 8.69 15.35 18.86
N ARG A 302 8.56 16.50 19.49
CA ARG A 302 8.52 16.64 20.95
C ARG A 302 7.10 16.96 21.40
N GLY A 303 6.68 16.37 22.51
CA GLY A 303 5.39 16.70 23.13
C GLY A 303 5.38 18.15 23.63
N MET A 304 4.23 18.80 23.49
CA MET A 304 3.95 20.09 24.10
C MET A 304 3.07 19.90 25.33
N GLU A 305 3.11 20.87 26.25
CA GLU A 305 2.12 20.93 27.33
C GLU A 305 0.72 21.17 26.77
N ASP A 306 -0.30 20.70 27.50
CA ASP A 306 -1.69 20.97 27.16
C ASP A 306 -2.04 22.45 27.37
N ARG A 307 -2.41 23.12 26.28
CA ARG A 307 -2.78 24.54 26.24
C ARG A 307 -4.29 24.76 26.37
N GLY A 308 -5.07 23.72 26.66
CA GLY A 308 -6.47 23.84 27.09
C GLY A 308 -7.52 23.93 26.00
N SER A 309 -7.17 23.78 24.71
CA SER A 309 -8.15 23.71 23.61
C SER A 309 -7.63 22.97 22.38
N THR A 310 -8.53 22.52 21.51
CA THR A 310 -8.19 21.86 20.23
C THR A 310 -7.25 22.73 19.39
N THR A 311 -7.61 24.01 19.20
CA THR A 311 -6.84 24.95 18.39
C THR A 311 -5.51 25.31 19.05
N ALA A 312 -5.47 25.60 20.36
CA ALA A 312 -4.21 25.90 21.04
C ALA A 312 -3.23 24.71 21.04
N ASN A 313 -3.77 23.49 21.02
CA ASN A 313 -3.00 22.25 20.88
C ASN A 313 -2.82 21.80 19.41
N HIS A 314 -3.26 22.59 18.43
CA HIS A 314 -3.03 22.33 17.00
C HIS A 314 -3.57 20.98 16.51
N TYR A 315 -4.72 20.54 17.04
CA TYR A 315 -5.38 19.32 16.56
C TYR A 315 -6.23 19.55 15.31
N ASP A 316 -6.56 20.81 15.02
CA ASP A 316 -7.41 21.23 13.90
C ASP A 316 -6.64 21.88 12.74
N HIS A 317 -5.33 22.13 12.89
CA HIS A 317 -4.47 22.70 11.85
C HIS A 317 -3.01 22.31 12.06
N VAL A 318 -2.25 22.23 10.96
CA VAL A 318 -0.78 22.17 10.99
C VAL A 318 -0.26 23.62 10.97
N HIS A 319 0.45 24.02 12.00
CA HIS A 319 1.09 25.33 12.06
C HIS A 319 2.54 25.24 11.58
N VAL A 320 2.94 26.21 10.77
CA VAL A 320 4.27 26.32 10.17
C VAL A 320 4.81 27.70 10.46
N THR A 321 6.06 27.78 10.91
CA THR A 321 6.82 29.04 10.96
C THR A 321 8.07 28.94 10.11
N THR A 322 8.37 30.01 9.38
CA THR A 322 9.49 30.13 8.43
C THR A 322 10.55 31.11 8.91
N TYR A 323 11.76 31.04 8.33
CA TYR A 323 12.82 32.03 8.48
C TYR A 323 12.57 33.30 7.66
#